data_AF-A0A5E4IV31-F1
#
_entry.id   AF-A0A5E4IV31-F1
#
_cell.length_a   1.000
_cell.length_b   1.000
_cell.length_c   1.000
_cell.angle_alpha   90.00
_cell.angle_beta   90.00
_cell.angle_gamma   90.00
#
_symmetry.space_group_name_H-M   'P 1'
#
loop_
_entity.id
_entity.type
_entity.pdbx_description
1 polymer ?
#
loop_
_entity_poly.entity_id
_entity_poly.type
_entity_poly.pdbx_seq_one_letter_code
_entity_poly.pdbx_strand_id
1 'polypeptide(L)'
;MRGAINLTWDKDLGTIMAMKSAGAICLMAAIVCAAAAIAIPASGESNDYDALMKLIMDNEDSHMDALDLAFFLATHNFDATPEDGHVIVKLKGIIYSLTPNGEEPGLADVTTQSNTWRE
;
A
#
# COMPACT_ATOMS: atom_id res chain seq x y z
N MET A 1 28.06 46.10 -54.34
CA MET A 1 28.05 47.31 -53.48
C MET A 1 26.76 47.31 -52.69
N ARG A 2 26.85 47.38 -51.34
CA ARG A 2 25.89 47.98 -50.39
C ARG A 2 24.40 47.64 -50.61
N GLY A 3 23.74 46.81 -49.80
CA GLY A 3 23.60 46.92 -48.35
C GLY A 3 22.22 47.51 -48.03
N ALA A 4 21.36 46.73 -47.35
CA ALA A 4 20.30 47.18 -46.44
C ALA A 4 19.45 45.96 -46.03
N ILE A 5 19.87 45.29 -44.97
CA ILE A 5 18.98 44.48 -44.13
C ILE A 5 18.03 45.46 -43.42
N ASN A 6 16.74 45.42 -43.73
CA ASN A 6 15.75 46.18 -42.97
C ASN A 6 14.88 45.20 -42.18
N LEU A 7 15.21 45.15 -40.89
CA LEU A 7 14.56 44.37 -39.85
C LEU A 7 13.23 45.05 -39.48
N THR A 8 12.11 44.43 -39.80
CA THR A 8 10.84 44.74 -39.13
C THR A 8 10.47 43.56 -38.26
N TRP A 9 10.84 43.70 -36.99
CA TRP A 9 10.58 42.77 -35.92
C TRP A 9 9.08 42.63 -35.64
N ASP A 10 8.67 41.37 -35.56
CA ASP A 10 7.84 40.79 -34.49
C ASP A 10 6.68 41.65 -33.95
N LYS A 11 5.46 41.29 -34.34
CA LYS A 11 4.20 41.76 -33.71
C LYS A 11 3.42 40.57 -33.13
N ASP A 12 4.08 39.75 -32.30
CA ASP A 12 3.39 38.80 -31.41
C ASP A 12 3.68 39.10 -29.93
N LEU A 13 3.77 40.40 -29.61
CA LEU A 13 3.67 40.90 -28.23
C LEU A 13 2.20 40.98 -27.83
N GLY A 14 1.63 39.84 -27.43
CA GLY A 14 0.23 39.77 -27.05
C GLY A 14 -0.18 38.50 -26.32
N THR A 15 0.65 37.95 -25.42
CA THR A 15 0.24 37.22 -24.19
C THR A 15 1.50 36.74 -23.46
N ILE A 16 2.21 37.66 -22.81
CA ILE A 16 3.16 37.33 -21.73
C ILE A 16 2.94 38.30 -20.56
N MET A 17 1.84 38.08 -19.85
CA MET A 17 1.62 38.59 -18.50
C MET A 17 1.29 37.36 -17.65
N ALA A 18 2.30 36.74 -17.06
CA ALA A 18 2.87 37.09 -15.76
C ALA A 18 2.10 36.45 -14.59
N MET A 19 2.86 35.64 -13.85
CA MET A 19 2.79 35.41 -12.42
C MET A 19 1.61 34.59 -11.87
N LYS A 20 1.92 33.34 -11.51
CA LYS A 20 2.17 33.00 -10.10
C LYS A 20 2.98 31.71 -10.00
N SER A 21 4.25 31.82 -9.62
CA SER A 21 4.94 30.73 -8.95
C SER A 21 4.28 30.56 -7.58
N ALA A 22 3.58 29.46 -7.38
CA ALA A 22 3.14 29.04 -6.06
C ALA A 22 3.39 27.54 -5.92
N GLY A 23 4.29 27.21 -4.99
CA GLY A 23 4.38 25.90 -4.33
C GLY A 23 4.84 24.76 -5.23
N ALA A 24 6.14 24.51 -5.31
CA ALA A 24 6.72 23.42 -4.52
C ALA A 24 5.92 23.08 -3.23
N ILE A 25 4.87 22.27 -3.36
CA ILE A 25 4.32 21.29 -2.40
C ILE A 25 3.35 20.45 -3.25
N CYS A 26 3.76 19.31 -3.79
CA CYS A 26 3.34 18.03 -3.23
C CYS A 26 4.33 16.92 -3.61
N LEU A 27 5.59 17.06 -3.19
CA LEU A 27 6.54 15.95 -3.08
C LEU A 27 6.22 15.14 -1.82
N MET A 28 5.03 14.55 -1.73
CA MET A 28 4.65 13.59 -0.67
C MET A 28 3.63 12.57 -1.21
N ALA A 29 4.01 11.82 -2.23
CA ALA A 29 3.35 10.56 -2.59
C ALA A 29 4.34 9.55 -3.20
N ALA A 30 5.62 9.70 -2.85
CA ALA A 30 6.70 8.86 -3.35
C ALA A 30 7.75 8.67 -2.25
N ILE A 31 7.36 8.09 -1.11
CA ILE A 31 8.19 7.45 -0.07
C ILE A 31 7.16 6.79 0.88
N VAL A 32 7.34 5.50 1.20
CA VAL A 32 6.37 4.54 1.81
C VAL A 32 5.49 3.92 0.71
N CYS A 33 5.80 2.79 0.06
CA CYS A 33 6.20 1.47 0.59
C CYS A 33 7.18 0.70 -0.34
N ALA A 34 8.18 1.34 -0.95
CA ALA A 34 9.21 0.63 -1.73
C ALA A 34 10.34 0.04 -0.86
N ALA A 35 10.00 -0.61 0.27
CA ALA A 35 10.97 -1.17 1.22
C ALA A 35 10.64 -2.60 1.69
N ALA A 36 9.79 -3.35 0.98
CA ALA A 36 9.50 -4.76 1.29
C ALA A 36 10.50 -5.75 0.65
N ALA A 37 11.78 -5.38 0.56
CA ALA A 37 12.83 -6.26 0.01
C ALA A 37 14.03 -6.46 0.95
N ILE A 38 13.85 -6.22 2.26
CA ILE A 38 14.74 -6.82 3.26
C ILE A 38 14.16 -8.19 3.59
N ALA A 39 14.66 -9.20 2.88
CA ALA A 39 14.48 -10.60 3.26
C ALA A 39 15.15 -10.81 4.64
N ILE A 40 14.37 -10.64 5.70
CA ILE A 40 14.75 -11.07 7.06
C ILE A 40 14.43 -12.56 7.14
N PRO A 41 15.32 -13.41 7.69
CA PRO A 41 15.07 -14.83 7.79
C PRO A 41 13.77 -15.08 8.57
N ALA A 42 12.86 -15.84 7.93
CA ALA A 42 11.65 -16.37 8.53
C ALA A 42 12.02 -17.02 9.88
N SER A 43 11.62 -16.34 10.95
CA SER A 43 12.00 -16.73 12.30
C SER A 43 11.06 -17.83 12.77
N GLY A 44 11.62 -19.03 12.91
CA GLY A 44 11.08 -20.05 13.79
C GLY A 44 10.13 -21.03 13.11
N GLU A 45 10.49 -22.29 13.25
CA GLU A 45 9.72 -23.50 12.97
C GLU A 45 8.46 -23.61 13.87
N SER A 46 7.60 -22.59 13.81
CA SER A 46 6.18 -22.70 14.13
C SER A 46 5.44 -22.72 12.80
N ASN A 47 4.42 -23.56 12.66
CA ASN A 47 3.48 -23.45 11.55
C ASN A 47 2.99 -22.00 11.41
N ASP A 48 3.31 -21.35 10.28
CA ASP A 48 2.95 -19.95 10.00
C ASP A 48 1.47 -19.64 10.29
N TYR A 49 0.60 -20.66 10.15
CA TYR A 49 -0.80 -20.60 10.53
C TYR A 49 -1.04 -20.44 12.04
N ASP A 50 -0.42 -21.23 12.93
CA ASP A 50 -0.65 -21.04 14.37
C ASP A 50 0.00 -19.74 14.84
N ALA A 51 1.11 -19.31 14.23
CA ALA A 51 1.70 -18.00 14.48
C ALA A 51 0.70 -16.88 14.11
N LEU A 52 0.06 -16.97 12.94
CA LEU A 52 -0.99 -16.04 12.53
C LEU A 52 -2.19 -16.07 13.48
N MET A 53 -2.70 -17.26 13.81
CA MET A 53 -3.87 -17.41 14.69
C MET A 53 -3.59 -16.89 16.09
N LYS A 54 -2.40 -17.18 16.64
CA LYS A 54 -1.98 -16.64 17.92
C LYS A 54 -1.92 -15.11 17.87
N LEU A 55 -1.37 -14.55 16.80
CA LEU A 55 -1.21 -13.11 16.66
C LEU A 55 -2.56 -12.36 16.59
N ILE A 56 -3.55 -12.90 15.87
CA ILE A 56 -4.89 -12.29 15.82
C ILE A 56 -5.68 -12.50 17.12
N MET A 57 -5.41 -13.56 17.89
CA MET A 57 -6.11 -13.86 19.14
C MET A 57 -5.49 -13.14 20.35
N ASP A 58 -4.17 -12.94 20.35
CA ASP A 58 -3.45 -12.27 21.45
C ASP A 58 -3.59 -10.74 21.39
N ASN A 59 -4.13 -10.19 20.30
CA ASN A 59 -4.34 -8.75 20.11
C ASN A 59 -5.83 -8.46 19.93
N GLU A 60 -6.28 -7.37 20.55
CA GLU A 60 -7.66 -6.86 20.45
C GLU A 60 -7.60 -5.37 20.11
N ASP A 61 -8.17 -5.00 18.97
CA ASP A 61 -8.31 -3.60 18.56
C ASP A 61 -9.60 -3.42 17.77
N SER A 62 -10.56 -2.71 18.37
CA SER A 62 -11.87 -2.47 17.79
C SER A 62 -11.92 -1.33 16.77
N HIS A 63 -10.84 -0.57 16.66
CA HIS A 63 -10.69 0.51 15.69
C HIS A 63 -9.83 0.09 14.50
N MET A 64 -9.34 -1.15 14.47
CA MET A 64 -8.53 -1.70 13.40
C MET A 64 -9.32 -1.75 12.09
N ASP A 65 -8.82 -1.07 11.06
CA ASP A 65 -9.35 -1.22 9.70
C ASP A 65 -8.54 -2.26 8.90
N ALA A 66 -8.99 -2.58 7.69
CA ALA A 66 -8.32 -3.57 6.85
C ALA A 66 -6.90 -3.13 6.42
N LEU A 67 -6.65 -1.83 6.29
CA LEU A 67 -5.35 -1.31 5.92
C LEU A 67 -4.36 -1.42 7.09
N ASP A 68 -4.80 -1.03 8.27
CA ASP A 68 -4.06 -1.15 9.53
C ASP A 68 -3.76 -2.62 9.80
N LEU A 69 -4.74 -3.51 9.63
CA LEU A 69 -4.55 -4.95 9.78
C LEU A 69 -3.50 -5.49 8.81
N ALA A 70 -3.54 -5.11 7.53
CA ALA A 70 -2.54 -5.54 6.56
C ALA A 70 -1.14 -5.03 6.92
N PHE A 71 -1.03 -3.77 7.37
CA PHE A 71 0.23 -3.21 7.84
C PHE A 71 0.75 -3.95 9.08
N PHE A 72 -0.11 -4.19 10.05
CA PHE A 72 0.22 -4.94 11.27
C PHE A 72 0.75 -6.34 10.93
N LEU A 73 0.07 -7.08 10.06
CA LEU A 73 0.52 -8.40 9.61
C LEU A 73 1.85 -8.33 8.84
N ALA A 74 2.03 -7.32 7.99
CA ALA A 74 3.28 -7.10 7.26
C ALA A 74 4.46 -6.82 8.22
N THR A 75 4.24 -6.09 9.33
CA THR A 75 5.29 -5.87 10.35
C THR A 75 5.70 -7.16 11.08
N HIS A 76 4.83 -8.17 11.06
CA HIS A 76 5.09 -9.51 11.60
C HIS A 76 5.52 -10.52 10.52
N ASN A 77 5.96 -10.02 9.35
CA ASN A 77 6.53 -10.81 8.27
C ASN A 77 5.52 -11.76 7.57
N PHE A 78 4.23 -11.43 7.60
CA PHE A 78 3.21 -12.09 6.81
C PHE A 78 3.00 -11.38 5.46
N ASP A 79 2.81 -12.15 4.38
CA ASP A 79 2.42 -11.63 3.07
C ASP A 79 0.93 -11.27 3.09
N ALA A 80 0.64 -10.04 3.55
CA ALA A 80 -0.70 -9.49 3.73
C ALA A 80 -0.96 -8.39 2.70
N THR A 81 -2.04 -8.53 1.93
CA THR A 81 -2.51 -7.55 0.95
C THR A 81 -3.88 -7.03 1.41
N PRO A 82 -4.03 -5.71 1.66
CA PRO A 82 -5.34 -5.15 1.95
C PRO A 82 -6.20 -5.14 0.68
N GLU A 83 -7.43 -5.60 0.80
CA GLU A 83 -8.50 -5.55 -0.18
C GLU A 83 -9.69 -4.77 0.40
N ASP A 84 -10.74 -4.53 -0.39
CA ASP A 84 -11.90 -3.77 0.08
C ASP A 84 -12.61 -4.49 1.24
N GLY A 85 -12.41 -3.98 2.46
CA GLY A 85 -13.02 -4.49 3.70
C GLY A 85 -12.37 -5.74 4.33
N HIS A 86 -11.28 -6.27 3.76
CA HIS A 86 -10.61 -7.47 4.29
C HIS A 86 -9.13 -7.53 3.87
N VAL A 87 -8.37 -8.46 4.44
CA VAL A 87 -6.95 -8.65 4.18
C VAL A 87 -6.69 -10.06 3.67
N ILE A 88 -5.99 -10.16 2.56
CA ILE A 88 -5.58 -11.44 1.99
C ILE A 88 -4.19 -11.78 2.49
N VAL A 89 -4.07 -12.91 3.20
CA VAL A 89 -2.79 -13.45 3.67
C VAL A 89 -2.44 -14.72 2.91
N LYS A 90 -1.24 -14.78 2.33
CA LYS A 90 -0.74 -15.95 1.59
C LYS A 90 0.25 -16.72 2.45
N LEU A 91 -0.13 -17.93 2.88
CA LEU A 91 0.75 -18.83 3.63
C LEU A 91 0.92 -20.15 2.87
N LYS A 92 2.16 -20.50 2.51
CA LYS A 92 2.49 -21.79 1.85
C LYS A 92 1.60 -22.14 0.64
N GLY A 93 1.15 -21.13 -0.10
CA GLY A 93 0.26 -21.29 -1.27
C GLY A 93 -1.23 -21.37 -0.95
N ILE A 94 -1.63 -21.29 0.33
CA ILE A 94 -3.02 -21.16 0.78
C ILE A 94 -3.32 -19.68 0.97
N ILE A 95 -4.51 -19.27 0.52
CA ILE A 95 -5.02 -17.91 0.64
C ILE A 95 -6.02 -17.86 1.80
N TYR A 96 -5.71 -17.04 2.81
CA TYR A 96 -6.57 -16.74 3.94
C TYR A 96 -7.14 -15.34 3.77
N SER A 97 -8.43 -15.18 4.05
CA SER A 97 -9.10 -13.89 4.08
C SER A 97 -9.36 -13.52 5.54
N LEU A 98 -8.85 -12.37 5.96
CA LEU A 98 -8.97 -11.86 7.33
C LEU A 98 -9.84 -10.60 7.32
N THR A 99 -10.92 -10.61 8.09
CA THR A 99 -11.84 -9.47 8.22
C THR A 99 -11.67 -8.87 9.60
N PRO A 100 -11.39 -7.56 9.76
CA PRO A 100 -11.33 -6.93 11.06
C PRO A 100 -12.62 -7.15 11.86
N ASN A 101 -12.50 -7.50 13.14
CA ASN A 101 -13.63 -7.88 13.99
C ASN A 101 -14.42 -6.68 14.53
N GLY A 102 -13.85 -5.47 14.53
CA GLY A 102 -14.49 -4.29 15.09
C GLY A 102 -14.84 -4.50 16.56
N GLU A 103 -16.12 -4.48 16.91
CA GLU A 103 -16.55 -4.64 18.32
C GLU A 103 -16.50 -6.09 18.82
N GLU A 104 -16.25 -7.07 17.95
CA GLU A 104 -16.11 -8.48 18.33
C GLU A 104 -14.71 -8.78 18.90
N PRO A 105 -14.57 -9.77 19.82
CA PRO A 105 -13.28 -10.10 20.42
C PRO A 105 -12.26 -10.62 19.40
N GLY A 106 -10.98 -10.35 19.65
CA GLY A 106 -9.88 -10.64 18.73
C GLY A 106 -9.71 -9.58 17.63
N LEU A 107 -8.59 -9.65 16.90
CA LEU A 107 -8.22 -8.65 15.91
C LEU A 107 -8.99 -8.80 14.58
N ALA A 108 -9.20 -10.05 14.15
CA ALA A 108 -9.82 -10.36 12.86
C ALA A 108 -10.38 -11.78 12.83
N ASP A 109 -11.45 -11.98 12.07
CA ASP A 109 -12.01 -13.28 11.74
C ASP A 109 -11.32 -13.84 10.49
N VAL A 110 -11.07 -15.15 10.48
CA VAL A 110 -10.29 -15.81 9.44
C VAL A 110 -11.18 -16.77 8.67
N THR A 111 -11.34 -16.50 7.39
CA THR A 111 -12.00 -17.40 6.45
C THR A 111 -10.97 -17.98 5.48
N THR A 112 -10.88 -19.31 5.43
CA THR A 112 -10.00 -19.96 4.45
C THR A 112 -10.73 -20.02 3.11
N GLN A 113 -10.13 -19.43 2.08
CA GLN A 113 -10.63 -19.64 0.72
C GLN A 113 -10.11 -21.00 0.24
N SER A 114 -10.80 -22.08 0.63
CA SER A 114 -10.50 -23.40 0.12
C SER A 114 -10.78 -23.41 -1.39
N ASN A 115 -9.74 -23.56 -2.20
CA ASN A 115 -9.88 -23.85 -3.62
C ASN A 115 -10.44 -25.27 -3.79
N THR A 116 -11.73 -25.44 -3.52
CA THR A 116 -12.48 -26.67 -3.74
C THR A 116 -12.78 -26.86 -5.24
N TRP A 117 -11.73 -26.90 -6.06
CA TRP A 117 -11.87 -27.30 -7.48
C TRP A 117 -11.58 -28.79 -7.62
N ARG A 118 -12.67 -29.55 -7.46
CA ARG A 118 -13.02 -30.88 -7.99
C ARG A 118 -11.89 -31.85 -8.35
N GLU A 119 -11.91 -32.99 -7.67
CA GLU A 119 -11.57 -34.30 -8.24
C GLU A 119 -12.86 -35.05 -8.60
#